data_AF-A0A165WQ21-F1
#
_entry.id   AF-A0A165WQ21-F1
#
_cell.length_a   1.000
_cell.length_b   1.000
_cell.length_c   1.000
_cell.angle_alpha   90.00
_cell.angle_beta   90.00
_cell.angle_gamma   90.00
#
_symmetry.space_group_name_H-M   'P 1'
#
loop_
_entity.id
_entity.type
_entity.pdbx_description
1 polymer ?
#
loop_
_entity_poly.entity_id
_entity_poly.type
_entity_poly.pdbx_seq_one_letter_code
_entity_poly.pdbx_strand_id
1 'polypeptide(L)'
;TMLFSSLLLLSAAFSAYAAPSKRQTEDNGSCQALQTTCAASVKADLSDAWNIKACVFGATCFGGQRPVDGFLAAVHSDKSASGSAPASVNLPRVTTALFNSISTDGKTVSQQNFVDGFYSSLDATSGPYPTDSQYVTDLFGRVQTWTAFCSASVPFQNFADYFQYSSSVNSAGC
;
A
#
# COMPACT_ATOMS: atom_id res chain seq x y z
N THR A 1 -22.38 38.23 -43.96
CA THR A 1 -22.03 38.23 -42.53
C THR A 1 -21.58 36.84 -42.16
N MET A 2 -20.27 36.63 -42.01
CA MET A 2 -19.71 35.32 -41.62
C MET A 2 -19.84 35.16 -40.10
N LEU A 3 -20.53 34.11 -39.65
CA LEU A 3 -20.61 33.73 -38.24
C LEU A 3 -19.46 32.76 -37.92
N PHE A 4 -18.50 33.25 -37.15
CA PHE A 4 -17.39 32.48 -36.61
C PHE A 4 -17.90 31.44 -35.62
N SER A 5 -17.45 30.19 -35.82
CA SER A 5 -17.59 29.07 -34.89
C SER A 5 -16.87 29.35 -33.57
N SER A 6 -17.43 28.89 -32.45
CA SER A 6 -16.70 28.80 -31.18
C SER A 6 -17.03 27.51 -30.44
N LEU A 7 -15.94 26.77 -30.25
CA LEU A 7 -15.59 25.61 -29.42
C LEU A 7 -16.57 25.10 -28.36
N LEU A 8 -16.57 23.76 -28.24
CA LEU A 8 -16.51 23.06 -26.95
C LEU A 8 -15.67 21.79 -27.12
N LEU A 9 -14.38 21.88 -26.77
CA LEU A 9 -13.53 20.70 -26.60
C LEU A 9 -13.78 20.16 -25.18
N LEU A 10 -14.52 19.06 -25.08
CA LEU A 10 -14.59 18.27 -23.85
C LEU A 10 -13.24 17.55 -23.66
N SER A 11 -12.38 18.10 -22.80
CA SER A 11 -11.21 17.38 -22.30
C SER A 11 -11.66 16.41 -21.21
N ALA A 12 -11.91 15.15 -21.58
CA ALA A 12 -12.07 14.07 -20.62
C ALA A 12 -10.72 13.79 -19.96
N ALA A 13 -10.55 14.24 -18.71
CA ALA A 13 -9.44 13.83 -17.87
C ALA A 13 -9.68 12.39 -17.44
N PHE A 14 -9.05 11.43 -18.14
CA PHE A 14 -8.95 10.07 -17.65
C PHE A 14 -7.98 10.09 -16.46
N SER A 15 -8.52 10.10 -15.24
CA SER A 15 -7.75 9.70 -14.06
C SER A 15 -7.32 8.25 -14.29
N ALA A 16 -6.06 8.06 -14.68
CA ALA A 16 -5.43 6.76 -14.68
C ALA A 16 -5.34 6.31 -13.21
N TYR A 17 -6.38 5.63 -12.76
CA TYR A 17 -6.30 4.85 -11.54
C TYR A 17 -5.15 3.87 -11.75
N ALA A 18 -4.11 3.96 -10.92
CA ALA A 18 -3.14 2.90 -10.84
C ALA A 18 -3.89 1.65 -10.37
N ALA A 19 -4.35 0.84 -11.32
CA ALA A 19 -4.86 -0.48 -11.02
C ALA A 19 -3.76 -1.22 -10.23
N PRO A 20 -4.12 -2.07 -9.26
CA PRO A 20 -3.16 -2.96 -8.62
C PRO A 20 -2.30 -3.57 -9.73
N SER A 21 -0.97 -3.43 -9.62
CA SER A 21 -0.01 -4.07 -10.54
C SER A 21 -0.54 -5.46 -10.85
N LYS A 22 -0.87 -5.74 -12.12
CA LYS A 22 -1.62 -6.93 -12.61
C LYS A 22 -1.74 -7.98 -11.52
N ARG A 23 -2.93 -8.17 -10.93
CA ARG A 23 -3.17 -9.21 -9.91
C ARG A 23 -2.46 -10.47 -10.34
N GLN A 24 -1.35 -10.75 -9.68
CA GLN A 24 -0.57 -11.93 -9.95
C GLN A 24 -1.47 -13.11 -9.61
N THR A 25 -1.46 -14.15 -10.43
CA THR A 25 -2.28 -15.34 -10.24
C THR A 25 -2.13 -15.91 -8.82
N GLU A 26 -0.95 -15.70 -8.25
CA GLU A 26 -0.52 -16.14 -6.94
C GLU A 26 -1.13 -15.35 -5.76
N ASP A 27 -1.65 -14.14 -6.00
CA ASP A 27 -2.34 -13.31 -4.96
C ASP A 27 -3.62 -13.98 -4.45
N ASN A 28 -4.35 -14.67 -5.33
CA ASN A 28 -5.65 -15.29 -5.01
C ASN A 28 -6.67 -14.34 -4.35
N GLY A 29 -6.54 -13.03 -4.57
CA GLY A 29 -7.41 -12.01 -3.97
C GLY A 29 -7.02 -11.56 -2.56
N SER A 30 -5.91 -12.03 -2.01
CA SER A 30 -5.44 -11.67 -0.66
C SER A 30 -5.23 -10.16 -0.50
N CYS A 31 -4.67 -9.50 -1.52
CA CYS A 31 -4.45 -8.06 -1.53
C CYS A 31 -5.75 -7.26 -1.57
N GLN A 32 -6.78 -7.76 -2.27
CA GLN A 32 -8.10 -7.14 -2.21
C GLN A 32 -8.71 -7.31 -0.82
N ALA A 33 -8.56 -8.48 -0.19
CA ALA A 33 -9.06 -8.72 1.15
C ALA A 33 -8.43 -7.76 2.18
N LEU A 34 -7.12 -7.55 2.11
CA LEU A 34 -6.40 -6.58 2.95
C LEU A 34 -6.84 -5.13 2.68
N GLN A 35 -7.03 -4.74 1.41
CA GLN A 35 -7.53 -3.42 1.05
C GLN A 35 -8.94 -3.18 1.62
N THR A 36 -9.87 -4.11 1.42
CA THR A 36 -11.23 -4.00 1.93
C THR A 36 -11.26 -3.97 3.46
N THR A 37 -10.43 -4.80 4.10
CA THR A 37 -10.28 -4.79 5.57
C THR A 37 -9.72 -3.46 6.08
N CYS A 38 -8.74 -2.90 5.38
CA CYS A 38 -8.23 -1.56 5.66
C CYS A 38 -9.33 -0.51 5.52
N ALA A 39 -10.07 -0.50 4.41
CA ALA A 39 -11.16 0.46 4.17
C ALA A 39 -12.26 0.40 5.23
N ALA A 40 -12.57 -0.80 5.74
CA ALA A 40 -13.52 -0.99 6.83
C ALA A 40 -13.01 -0.51 8.19
N SER A 41 -11.69 -0.54 8.43
CA SER A 41 -11.08 -0.27 9.74
C SER A 41 -10.59 1.16 9.91
N VAL A 42 -10.12 1.78 8.83
CA VAL A 42 -9.47 3.09 8.84
C VAL A 42 -10.49 4.23 9.00
N LYS A 43 -10.07 5.32 9.66
CA LYS A 43 -10.85 6.56 9.73
C LYS A 43 -11.18 7.11 8.34
N ALA A 44 -12.21 7.93 8.29
CA ALA A 44 -12.68 8.56 7.04
C ALA A 44 -11.57 9.39 6.34
N ASP A 45 -10.70 10.04 7.11
CA ASP A 45 -9.61 10.87 6.61
C ASP A 45 -8.29 10.11 6.37
N LEU A 46 -8.28 8.78 6.57
CA LEU A 46 -7.11 7.91 6.48
C LEU A 46 -5.96 8.24 7.45
N SER A 47 -6.19 9.11 8.45
CA SER A 47 -5.16 9.61 9.37
C SER A 47 -4.50 8.52 10.23
N ASP A 48 -5.14 7.36 10.37
CA ASP A 48 -4.64 6.21 11.10
C ASP A 48 -4.34 4.99 10.22
N ALA A 49 -4.25 5.16 8.89
CA ALA A 49 -3.97 4.07 7.96
C ALA A 49 -2.70 3.29 8.36
N TRP A 50 -1.63 3.99 8.74
CA TRP A 50 -0.36 3.36 9.13
C TRP A 50 -0.32 2.87 10.58
N ASN A 51 -1.46 2.85 11.27
CA ASN A 51 -1.65 2.20 12.56
C ASN A 51 -2.49 0.91 12.47
N ILE A 52 -2.82 0.46 11.25
CA ILE A 52 -3.66 -0.71 10.99
C ILE A 52 -2.87 -1.74 10.17
N LYS A 53 -2.76 -2.98 10.66
CA LYS A 53 -2.00 -4.06 10.00
C LYS A 53 -2.47 -4.30 8.56
N ALA A 54 -3.77 -4.43 8.34
CA ALA A 54 -4.34 -4.65 7.01
C ALA A 54 -3.97 -3.54 6.02
N CYS A 55 -3.90 -2.29 6.46
CA CYS A 55 -3.47 -1.17 5.61
C CYS A 55 -1.98 -1.25 5.26
N VAL A 56 -1.12 -1.55 6.23
CA VAL A 56 0.32 -1.69 6.01
C VAL A 56 0.61 -2.84 5.04
N PHE A 57 0.06 -4.02 5.28
CA PHE A 57 0.28 -5.16 4.39
C PHE A 57 -0.40 -4.98 3.02
N GLY A 58 -1.63 -4.47 2.98
CA GLY A 58 -2.34 -4.17 1.74
C GLY A 58 -1.60 -3.15 0.87
N ALA A 59 -0.96 -2.14 1.46
CA ALA A 59 -0.20 -1.15 0.70
C ALA A 59 0.99 -1.75 -0.07
N THR A 60 1.62 -2.81 0.45
CA THR A 60 2.75 -3.49 -0.24
C THR A 60 2.34 -4.29 -1.47
N CYS A 61 1.04 -4.57 -1.62
CA CYS A 61 0.47 -5.19 -2.81
C CYS A 61 0.56 -4.29 -4.04
N PHE A 62 0.68 -2.98 -3.84
CA PHE A 62 0.79 -2.02 -4.92
C PHE A 62 2.25 -1.85 -5.32
N GLY A 63 2.51 -1.86 -6.62
CA GLY A 63 3.82 -1.64 -7.22
C GLY A 63 3.85 -0.40 -8.11
N GLY A 64 4.93 -0.22 -8.86
CA GLY A 64 5.09 0.90 -9.80
C GLY A 64 5.66 2.17 -9.15
N GLN A 65 5.43 3.32 -9.78
CA GLN A 65 6.03 4.60 -9.36
C GLN A 65 5.43 5.18 -8.08
N ARG A 66 4.18 4.81 -7.74
CA ARG A 66 3.44 5.35 -6.60
C ARG A 66 2.71 4.26 -5.82
N PRO A 67 3.43 3.30 -5.24
CA PRO A 67 2.81 2.10 -4.69
C PRO A 67 1.84 2.45 -3.55
N VAL A 68 2.28 3.21 -2.57
CA VAL A 68 1.49 3.47 -1.35
C VAL A 68 0.34 4.46 -1.60
N ASP A 69 0.53 5.47 -2.46
CA ASP A 69 -0.53 6.41 -2.83
C ASP A 69 -1.59 5.73 -3.70
N GLY A 70 -1.19 4.78 -4.54
CA GLY A 70 -2.13 3.93 -5.29
C GLY A 70 -3.03 3.12 -4.37
N PHE A 71 -2.48 2.56 -3.30
CA PHE A 71 -3.26 1.88 -2.27
C PHE A 71 -4.21 2.82 -1.53
N LEU A 72 -3.74 3.99 -1.08
CA LEU A 72 -4.60 4.97 -0.41
C LEU A 72 -5.74 5.45 -1.29
N ALA A 73 -5.49 5.63 -2.60
CA ALA A 73 -6.55 5.92 -3.56
C ALA A 73 -7.60 4.80 -3.57
N ALA A 74 -7.17 3.56 -3.73
CA ALA A 74 -8.09 2.41 -3.79
C ALA A 74 -8.93 2.27 -2.50
N VAL A 75 -8.31 2.41 -1.32
CA VAL A 75 -9.02 2.45 -0.03
C VAL A 75 -10.01 3.60 0.04
N HIS A 76 -9.62 4.80 -0.40
CA HIS A 76 -10.50 5.96 -0.43
C HIS A 76 -11.73 5.74 -1.33
N SER A 77 -11.54 5.07 -2.48
CA SER A 77 -12.64 4.69 -3.38
C SER A 77 -13.56 3.64 -2.77
N ASP A 78 -13.01 2.61 -2.12
CA ASP A 78 -13.82 1.59 -1.42
C ASP A 78 -14.72 2.21 -0.34
N LYS A 79 -14.25 3.29 0.30
CA LYS A 79 -15.03 4.06 1.28
C LYS A 79 -16.08 4.99 0.66
N SER A 80 -16.18 5.07 -0.67
CA SER A 80 -17.04 6.02 -1.38
C SER A 80 -16.82 7.48 -0.95
N ALA A 81 -15.58 7.82 -0.56
CA ALA A 81 -15.26 9.16 -0.08
C ALA A 81 -15.13 10.15 -1.25
N SER A 82 -15.57 11.38 -1.04
CA SER A 82 -15.51 12.46 -2.04
C SER A 82 -14.13 13.13 -2.06
N GLY A 83 -13.68 13.56 -3.24
CA GLY A 83 -12.42 14.27 -3.40
C GLY A 83 -11.23 13.34 -3.66
N SER A 84 -10.02 13.87 -3.48
CA SER A 84 -8.79 13.11 -3.66
C SER A 84 -8.36 12.44 -2.37
N ALA A 85 -7.87 11.21 -2.46
CA ALA A 85 -7.22 10.55 -1.33
C ALA A 85 -6.04 11.39 -0.83
N PRO A 86 -5.78 11.43 0.49
CA PRO A 86 -4.60 12.07 1.03
C PRO A 86 -3.34 11.38 0.51
N ALA A 87 -2.30 12.16 0.22
CA ALA A 87 -0.99 11.62 -0.12
C ALA A 87 -0.30 11.05 1.11
N SER A 88 0.41 9.93 0.96
CA SER A 88 1.07 9.21 2.05
C SER A 88 2.05 10.08 2.85
N VAL A 89 2.69 11.03 2.17
CA VAL A 89 3.62 11.99 2.78
C VAL A 89 2.97 12.89 3.82
N ASN A 90 1.66 13.12 3.73
CA ASN A 90 0.89 13.97 4.63
C ASN A 90 0.23 13.17 5.78
N LEU A 91 0.38 11.84 5.80
CA LEU A 91 -0.16 10.99 6.84
C LEU A 91 0.87 10.76 7.96
N PRO A 92 0.41 10.54 9.20
CA PRO A 92 1.28 10.06 10.28
C PRO A 92 1.97 8.75 9.89
N ARG A 93 3.24 8.60 10.25
CA ARG A 93 4.05 7.39 9.96
C ARG A 93 3.51 6.13 10.63
N VAL A 94 4.02 4.98 10.19
CA VAL A 94 3.87 3.72 10.93
C VAL A 94 4.27 3.92 12.38
N THR A 95 3.36 3.57 13.30
CA THR A 95 3.62 3.72 14.74
C THR A 95 4.59 2.66 15.22
N THR A 96 5.37 2.97 16.25
CA THR A 96 6.24 1.98 16.92
C THR A 96 5.41 0.84 17.51
N ALA A 97 4.19 1.11 17.98
CA ALA A 97 3.29 0.09 18.49
C ALA A 97 2.89 -0.92 17.39
N LEU A 98 2.48 -0.43 16.21
CA LEU A 98 2.17 -1.31 15.08
C LEU A 98 3.43 -2.06 14.63
N PHE A 99 4.57 -1.38 14.51
CA PHE A 99 5.84 -2.01 14.15
C PHE A 99 6.22 -3.14 15.10
N ASN A 100 6.15 -2.92 16.42
CA ASN A 100 6.45 -3.93 17.43
C ASN A 100 5.45 -5.09 17.43
N SER A 101 4.25 -4.90 16.86
CA SER A 101 3.28 -6.00 16.68
C SER A 101 3.58 -6.90 15.47
N ILE A 102 4.56 -6.51 14.64
CA ILE A 102 5.05 -7.25 13.47
C ILE A 102 6.46 -7.79 13.76
N SER A 103 7.33 -6.94 14.31
CA SER A 103 8.71 -7.26 14.68
C SER A 103 8.77 -8.16 15.91
N THR A 104 9.52 -9.26 15.82
CA THR A 104 9.74 -10.16 16.96
C THR A 104 10.82 -9.65 17.93
N ASP A 105 11.69 -8.72 17.49
CA ASP A 105 12.77 -8.17 18.31
C ASP A 105 12.57 -6.68 18.69
N GLY A 106 11.49 -6.07 18.18
CA GLY A 106 11.18 -4.65 18.35
C GLY A 106 12.15 -3.69 17.65
N LYS A 107 13.04 -4.18 16.79
CA LYS A 107 14.10 -3.38 16.14
C LYS A 107 14.00 -3.44 14.62
N THR A 108 13.76 -4.63 14.08
CA THR A 108 13.73 -4.86 12.64
C THR A 108 12.53 -5.72 12.23
N VAL A 109 12.11 -5.59 10.98
CA VAL A 109 11.18 -6.53 10.34
C VAL A 109 12.00 -7.42 9.43
N SER A 110 12.07 -8.71 9.74
CA SER A 110 12.61 -9.73 8.85
C SER A 110 11.58 -10.17 7.81
N GLN A 111 12.00 -10.94 6.81
CA GLN A 111 11.08 -11.57 5.86
C GLN A 111 10.03 -12.43 6.56
N GLN A 112 10.43 -13.23 7.56
CA GLN A 112 9.48 -14.08 8.28
C GLN A 112 8.48 -13.23 9.07
N ASN A 113 8.92 -12.15 9.73
CA ASN A 113 8.01 -11.23 10.41
C ASN A 113 6.98 -10.63 9.45
N PHE A 114 7.40 -10.28 8.24
CA PHE A 114 6.52 -9.75 7.23
C PHE A 114 5.51 -10.79 6.74
N VAL A 115 5.96 -12.00 6.43
CA VAL A 115 5.11 -13.12 6.00
C VAL A 115 4.08 -13.43 7.09
N ASP A 116 4.51 -13.66 8.33
CA ASP A 116 3.62 -13.97 9.45
C ASP A 116 2.60 -12.85 9.68
N GLY A 117 3.06 -11.59 9.62
CA GLY A 117 2.19 -10.43 9.75
C GLY A 117 1.13 -10.34 8.65
N PHE A 118 1.51 -10.59 7.40
CA PHE A 118 0.61 -10.61 6.24
C PHE A 118 -0.47 -11.68 6.40
N TYR A 119 -0.09 -12.92 6.67
CA TYR A 119 -1.04 -14.02 6.88
C TYR A 119 -1.93 -13.80 8.10
N SER A 120 -1.37 -13.34 9.23
CA SER A 120 -2.19 -13.02 10.42
C SER A 120 -3.23 -11.91 10.17
N SER A 121 -2.96 -11.01 9.21
CA SER A 121 -3.90 -9.97 8.84
C SER A 121 -5.07 -10.50 8.00
N LEU A 122 -4.84 -11.57 7.23
CA LEU A 122 -5.87 -12.27 6.47
C LEU A 122 -6.69 -13.22 7.33
N ASP A 123 -6.13 -13.73 8.42
CA ASP A 123 -6.87 -14.58 9.37
C ASP A 123 -8.10 -13.86 9.94
N ALA A 124 -8.04 -12.53 10.07
CA ALA A 124 -9.17 -11.70 10.49
C ALA A 124 -10.41 -11.85 9.58
N THR A 125 -10.22 -12.22 8.31
CA THR A 125 -11.28 -12.45 7.33
C THR A 125 -11.36 -13.90 6.85
N SER A 126 -10.57 -14.82 7.44
CA SER A 126 -10.41 -16.20 6.98
C SER A 126 -9.93 -16.30 5.52
N GLY A 127 -9.00 -15.43 5.14
CA GLY A 127 -8.49 -15.33 3.77
C GLY A 127 -9.33 -14.43 2.86
N PRO A 128 -9.24 -14.58 1.53
CA PRO A 128 -8.43 -15.57 0.80
C PRO A 128 -6.92 -15.41 1.04
N TYR A 129 -6.21 -16.54 1.01
CA TYR A 129 -4.77 -16.59 1.15
C TYR A 129 -4.08 -16.69 -0.20
N PRO A 130 -2.87 -16.11 -0.37
CA PRO A 130 -2.04 -16.36 -1.54
C PRO A 130 -1.88 -17.86 -1.79
N THR A 131 -1.80 -18.28 -3.05
CA THR A 131 -1.54 -19.69 -3.37
C THR A 131 -0.08 -20.09 -3.16
N ASP A 132 0.81 -19.11 -3.02
CA ASP A 132 2.25 -19.30 -2.80
C ASP A 132 2.79 -18.26 -1.80
N SER A 133 3.54 -18.70 -0.79
CA SER A 133 4.25 -17.82 0.13
C SER A 133 5.36 -17.00 -0.52
N GLN A 134 5.90 -17.44 -1.67
CA GLN A 134 6.89 -16.68 -2.43
C GLN A 134 6.32 -15.35 -2.90
N TYR A 135 5.03 -15.30 -3.24
CA TYR A 135 4.34 -14.05 -3.56
C TYR A 135 4.51 -13.00 -2.46
N VAL A 136 4.26 -13.38 -1.20
CA VAL A 136 4.39 -12.49 -0.03
C VAL A 136 5.85 -12.12 0.22
N THR A 137 6.77 -13.06 0.00
CA THR A 137 8.20 -12.80 0.06
C THR A 137 8.61 -11.74 -0.97
N ASP A 138 8.09 -11.81 -2.20
CA ASP A 138 8.37 -10.82 -3.25
C ASP A 138 7.78 -9.44 -2.93
N LEU A 139 6.63 -9.38 -2.22
CA LEU A 139 6.11 -8.12 -1.68
C LEU A 139 7.11 -7.48 -0.71
N PHE A 140 7.66 -8.27 0.22
CA PHE A 140 8.67 -7.79 1.15
C PHE A 140 9.97 -7.40 0.44
N GLY A 141 10.37 -8.16 -0.59
CA GLY A 141 11.49 -7.84 -1.47
C GLY A 141 11.39 -6.42 -2.03
N ARG A 142 10.19 -5.96 -2.40
CA ARG A 142 10.00 -4.56 -2.86
C ARG A 142 10.23 -3.54 -1.75
N VAL A 143 9.83 -3.84 -0.51
CA VAL A 143 10.11 -2.98 0.65
C VAL A 143 11.62 -2.93 0.90
N GLN A 144 12.28 -4.08 0.87
CA GLN A 144 13.73 -4.20 1.03
C GLN A 144 14.50 -3.43 -0.05
N THR A 145 14.13 -3.61 -1.32
CA THR A 145 14.71 -2.87 -2.44
C THR A 145 14.50 -1.38 -2.27
N TRP A 146 13.27 -0.94 -1.94
CA TRP A 146 12.99 0.47 -1.81
C TRP A 146 13.84 1.12 -0.70
N THR A 147 13.99 0.42 0.43
CA THR A 147 14.73 0.85 1.61
C THR A 147 16.24 0.64 1.54
N ALA A 148 16.77 0.02 0.47
CA ALA A 148 18.16 -0.39 0.31
C ALA A 148 18.67 -1.41 1.36
N PHE A 149 17.78 -2.26 1.89
CA PHE A 149 18.11 -3.40 2.77
C PHE A 149 17.99 -4.73 2.02
N CYS A 150 18.75 -4.85 0.93
CA CYS A 150 18.73 -5.99 0.02
C CYS A 150 18.95 -7.32 0.77
N SER A 151 17.92 -8.17 0.80
CA SER A 151 17.94 -9.46 1.52
C SER A 151 18.29 -9.36 3.02
N ALA A 152 18.02 -8.21 3.64
CA ALA A 152 18.26 -7.95 5.06
C ALA A 152 16.99 -7.50 5.79
N SER A 153 16.97 -7.62 7.11
CA SER A 153 15.87 -7.11 7.92
C SER A 153 15.82 -5.58 7.86
N VAL A 154 14.62 -5.01 7.77
CA VAL A 154 14.40 -3.57 7.61
C VAL A 154 14.22 -2.91 8.98
N PRO A 155 15.06 -1.94 9.38
CA PRO A 155 14.89 -1.20 10.63
C PRO A 155 13.61 -0.36 10.66
N PHE A 156 13.10 -0.05 11.85
CA PHE A 156 11.87 0.73 12.03
C PHE A 156 11.79 2.00 11.18
N GLN A 157 12.84 2.84 11.21
CA GLN A 157 12.82 4.12 10.48
C GLN A 157 12.61 3.89 8.99
N ASN A 158 13.37 2.99 8.38
CA ASN A 158 13.27 2.67 6.96
C ASN A 158 11.94 2.00 6.60
N PHE A 159 11.43 1.13 7.46
CA PHE A 159 10.11 0.52 7.28
C PHE A 159 9.02 1.59 7.28
N ALA A 160 9.05 2.51 8.25
CA ALA A 160 8.10 3.61 8.33
C ALA A 160 8.27 4.63 7.18
N ASP A 161 9.50 4.84 6.69
CA ASP A 161 9.78 5.71 5.53
C ASP A 161 9.17 5.15 4.26
N TYR A 162 9.20 3.83 4.06
CA TYR A 162 8.57 3.20 2.90
C TYR A 162 7.09 3.60 2.77
N PHE A 163 6.32 3.50 3.85
CA PHE A 163 4.89 3.84 3.84
C PHE A 163 4.61 5.34 3.75
N GLN A 164 5.56 6.19 4.12
CA GLN A 164 5.36 7.64 4.02
C GLN A 164 5.84 8.19 2.67
N TYR A 165 6.96 7.70 2.14
CA TYR A 165 7.72 8.38 1.09
C TYR A 165 7.86 7.58 -0.21
N SER A 166 7.52 6.30 -0.26
CA SER A 166 7.75 5.49 -1.48
C SER A 166 6.97 5.94 -2.72
N SER A 167 5.96 6.80 -2.56
CA SER A 167 5.20 7.40 -3.66
C SER A 167 5.68 8.79 -4.09
N SER A 168 6.65 9.37 -3.38
CA SER A 168 7.17 10.72 -3.61
C SER A 168 8.69 10.76 -3.78
N VAL A 169 9.39 9.71 -3.36
CA VAL A 169 10.84 9.59 -3.42
C VAL A 169 11.20 8.28 -4.12
N ASN A 170 12.10 8.38 -5.09
CA ASN A 170 12.66 7.22 -5.76
C ASN A 170 13.59 6.44 -4.83
N SER A 171 13.55 5.12 -4.94
CA SER A 171 14.52 4.29 -4.23
C SER A 171 15.93 4.48 -4.78
N ALA A 172 16.94 4.36 -3.88
CA ALA A 172 18.32 4.14 -4.28
C ALA A 172 18.53 2.74 -4.92
N GLY A 173 17.61 1.82 -4.64
CA GLY A 173 17.56 0.47 -5.17
C GLY A 173 18.53 -0.49 -4.50
N CYS A 174 18.39 -1.73 -4.96
CA CYS A 174 19.43 -2.73 -5.10
C CYS A 174 19.61 -2.89 -6.63
#